data_AF-A0A8T4YYQ0-F1
#
_entry.id   AF-A0A8T4YYQ0-F1
#
_cell.length_a   1.000
_cell.length_b   1.000
_cell.length_c   1.000
_cell.angle_alpha   90.00
_cell.angle_beta   90.00
_cell.angle_gamma   90.00
#
_symmetry.space_group_name_H-M   'P 1'
#
loop_
_entity.id
_entity.type
_entity.pdbx_description
1 polymer ?
#
loop_
_entity_poly.entity_id
_entity_poly.type
_entity_poly.pdbx_seq_one_letter_code
_entity_poly.pdbx_strand_id
1 'polypeptide(L)' 'MREHNYQRSALLEILHAAHELYGYFDKSLLAYIAERLNLPPSHVYGVASFYHLFKFRKPGEHIISACMGTACYV' A
#
# COMPACT_ATOMS: atom_id res chain seq x y z
N MET A 1 -13.24 12.18 12.12
CA MET A 1 -13.03 12.90 10.84
C MET A 1 -12.58 14.35 11.05
N ARG A 2 -11.63 14.60 11.95
CA ARG A 2 -10.99 15.92 12.08
C ARG A 2 -9.50 15.69 12.29
N GLU A 3 -8.71 16.55 11.67
CA GLU A 3 -7.26 16.73 11.87
C GLU A 3 -6.31 15.84 11.06
N HIS A 4 -6.32 15.95 9.72
CA HIS A 4 -5.11 15.67 8.94
C HIS A 4 -4.63 16.92 8.20
N ASN A 5 -3.99 17.80 8.97
CA ASN A 5 -2.85 18.53 8.43
C ASN A 5 -1.83 17.49 7.95
N TYR A 6 -1.20 17.72 6.79
CA TYR A 6 -0.23 16.85 6.09
C TYR A 6 -0.84 15.74 5.20
N GLN A 7 -1.07 16.12 3.94
CA GLN A 7 -1.58 15.31 2.83
C GLN A 7 -0.91 13.92 2.65
N ARG A 8 0.30 13.71 3.19
CA ARG A 8 1.00 12.42 3.13
C ARG A 8 0.51 11.41 4.18
N SER A 9 0.25 11.83 5.41
CA SER A 9 -0.23 10.93 6.47
C SER A 9 -1.65 10.43 6.17
N ALA A 10 -2.51 11.32 5.65
CA ALA A 10 -3.84 10.95 5.20
C ALA A 10 -3.83 9.94 4.04
N LEU A 11 -2.91 10.08 3.09
CA LEU A 11 -2.76 9.13 1.98
C LEU A 11 -2.33 7.75 2.48
N LEU A 12 -1.43 7.68 3.45
CA LEU A 12 -0.98 6.42 4.02
C LEU A 12 -2.12 5.68 4.73
N GLU A 13 -2.92 6.39 5.54
CA GLU A 13 -4.08 5.80 6.21
C GLU A 13 -5.13 5.26 5.22
N ILE A 14 -5.40 6.01 4.15
CA ILE A 14 -6.34 5.59 3.11
C ILE A 14 -5.82 4.35 2.37
N LEU A 15 -4.53 4.32 2.05
CA LEU A 15 -3.90 3.15 1.45
C LEU A 15 -3.90 1.95 2.42
N HIS A 16 -3.69 2.16 3.72
CA HIS A 16 -3.82 1.10 4.72
C HIS A 16 -5.24 0.52 4.75
N ALA A 17 -6.27 1.38 4.84
CA ALA A 17 -7.66 0.94 4.83
C ALA A 17 -8.03 0.21 3.54
N ALA A 18 -7.57 0.70 2.38
CA ALA A 18 -7.78 0.03 1.10
C ALA A 18 -7.04 -1.32 1.04
N HIS A 19 -5.84 -1.42 1.60
CA HIS A 19 -5.10 -2.67 1.65
C HIS A 19 -5.80 -3.72 2.53
N GLU A 20 -6.37 -3.32 3.66
CA GLU A 20 -7.12 -4.21 4.55
C GLU A 20 -8.38 -4.78 3.89
N LEU A 21 -9.03 -3.98 3.03
CA LEU A 21 -10.24 -4.37 2.30
C LEU A 21 -9.95 -5.22 1.04
N TYR A 22 -8.93 -4.86 0.26
CA TYR A 22 -8.67 -5.46 -1.06
C TYR A 22 -7.50 -6.45 -1.08
N GLY A 23 -6.60 -6.40 -0.09
CA GLY A 23 -5.41 -7.26 0.04
C GLY A 23 -4.28 -6.98 -0.97
N TYR A 24 -4.57 -6.34 -2.10
CA TYR A 24 -3.59 -5.93 -3.11
C TYR A 24 -4.08 -4.72 -3.90
N PHE A 25 -3.15 -3.99 -4.52
CA PHE A 25 -3.45 -2.83 -5.36
C PHE A 25 -3.32 -3.16 -6.84
N ASP A 26 -4.42 -3.04 -7.57
CA ASP A 26 -4.39 -2.99 -9.03
C ASP A 26 -4.16 -1.56 -9.53
N LYS A 27 -3.69 -1.40 -10.78
CA LYS A 27 -3.51 -0.08 -11.39
C LYS A 27 -4.80 0.75 -11.38
N SER A 28 -5.93 0.09 -11.59
CA SER A 28 -7.27 0.69 -11.55
C SER A 28 -7.63 1.23 -10.16
N LEU A 29 -7.32 0.49 -9.10
CA LEU A 29 -7.57 0.91 -7.72
C LEU A 29 -6.71 2.13 -7.34
N LEU A 30 -5.44 2.15 -7.74
CA LEU A 30 -4.55 3.29 -7.50
C LEU A 30 -4.99 4.54 -8.26
N ALA A 31 -5.46 4.38 -9.51
CA ALA A 31 -6.03 5.49 -10.28
C ALA A 31 -7.30 6.05 -9.63
N TYR A 32 -8.18 5.16 -9.12
CA TYR A 32 -9.37 5.56 -8.39
C TYR A 32 -9.02 6.35 -7.12
N ILE A 33 -8.07 5.87 -6.33
CA ILE A 33 -7.60 6.56 -5.11
C ILE A 33 -7.00 7.93 -5.46
N ALA A 34 -6.21 8.01 -6.53
CA ALA A 34 -5.63 9.27 -7.00
C ALA A 34 -6.70 10.29 -7.39
N GLU A 35 -7.74 9.87 -8.12
CA GLU A 35 -8.87 10.72 -8.51
C GLU A 35 -9.64 11.23 -7.27
N ARG A 36 -9.94 10.33 -6.33
CA ARG A 36 -10.68 10.65 -5.10
C ARG A 36 -9.91 11.58 -4.17
N LEU A 37 -8.58 11.52 -4.18
CA LEU A 37 -7.72 12.39 -3.40
C LEU A 37 -7.28 13.66 -4.14
N ASN A 38 -7.70 13.81 -5.41
CA ASN A 38 -7.27 14.90 -6.28
C ASN A 38 -5.74 15.03 -6.37
N LEU A 39 -5.05 13.88 -6.38
CA LEU A 39 -3.60 13.79 -6.47
C LEU A 39 -3.20 13.21 -7.83
N PRO A 40 -2.04 13.62 -8.38
CA PRO A 40 -1.54 12.99 -9.59
C PRO A 40 -1.25 11.51 -9.34
N PRO A 41 -1.62 10.61 -10.26
CA PRO A 41 -1.45 9.16 -10.08
C PRO A 41 0.02 8.78 -9.85
N SER A 42 0.97 9.52 -10.42
CA SER A 42 2.41 9.34 -10.19
C SER A 42 2.81 9.51 -8.73
N HIS A 43 2.15 10.41 -7.98
CA HIS A 43 2.44 10.63 -6.57
C HIS A 43 1.91 9.47 -5.70
N VAL A 44 0.68 9.02 -5.99
CA VAL A 44 0.09 7.85 -5.31
C VAL A 44 0.91 6.59 -5.60
N TYR A 45 1.33 6.39 -6.85
CA TYR A 45 2.23 5.30 -7.21
C TYR A 45 3.57 5.35 -6.49
N GLY A 46 4.18 6.54 -6.42
CA GLY A 46 5.45 6.72 -5.71
C GLY A 46 5.33 6.31 -4.25
N VAL A 47 4.29 6.78 -3.56
CA VAL A 47 4.02 6.41 -2.15
C VAL A 47 3.70 4.93 -2.01
N ALA A 48 2.84 4.38 -2.86
CA ALA A 48 2.50 2.96 -2.84
C ALA A 48 3.72 2.06 -3.10
N SER A 49 4.65 2.47 -3.97
CA SER A 49 5.88 1.73 -4.25
C SER A 49 6.95 1.86 -3.17
N PHE A 50 6.92 2.96 -2.40
CA PHE A 50 7.89 3.22 -1.35
C PHE A 50 7.68 2.30 -0.14
N TYR A 51 6.42 2.02 0.21
CA TYR A 51 6.08 1.14 1.31
C TYR A 51 5.99 -0.32 0.86
N HIS A 52 6.86 -1.16 1.40
CA HIS A 52 6.92 -2.60 1.10
C HIS A 52 5.66 -3.38 1.51
N LEU A 53 4.77 -2.75 2.29
CA LEU A 53 3.49 -3.32 2.70
C LEU A 53 2.54 -3.53 1.52
N PHE A 54 2.63 -2.68 0.49
CA PHE A 54 1.66 -2.68 -0.59
C PHE A 54 2.08 -3.63 -1.72
N LYS A 55 1.24 -4.64 -1.95
CA LYS A 55 1.45 -5.60 -3.05
C LYS A 55 0.66 -5.16 -4.28
N PHE A 56 1.34 -5.05 -5.42
CA PHE A 56 0.74 -4.71 -6.72
C PHE A 56 0.20 -5.91 -7.51
N ARG A 57 0.28 -7.10 -6.92
CA ARG A 57 -0.25 -8.33 -7.48
C ARG A 57 -0.92 -9.11 -6.37
N LYS A 58 -1.99 -9.82 -6.73
CA LYS A 58 -2.67 -10.74 -5.82
C LYS A 58 -1.61 -11.68 -5.19
N PRO A 59 -1.48 -11.73 -3.86
CA PRO A 59 -0.63 -12.72 -3.23
C PRO A 59 -1.10 -14.11 -3.65
N GLY A 60 -0.15 -15.02 -3.90
CA GLY A 60 -0.49 -16.41 -4.15
C GLY A 60 -1.31 -16.99 -3.00
N GLU A 61 -2.08 -18.03 -3.28
CA GLU A 61 -2.91 -18.72 -2.26
C GLU A 61 -2.06 -19.22 -1.08
N HIS A 62 -0.78 -19.49 -1.32
CA HIS A 62 0.20 -19.82 -0.30
C HIS A 62 1.29 -18.74 -0.22
N ILE A 63 1.45 -18.15 0.96
CA ILE A 63 2.54 -17.22 1.28
C ILE A 63 3.57 -17.97 2.13
N ILE A 64 4.73 -18.27 1.55
CA ILE A 64 5.86 -18.85 2.29
C ILE A 64 6.76 -17.69 2.74
N SER A 65 6.87 -17.50 4.06
CA SER A 65 7.78 -16.53 4.66
C SER A 65 8.86 -17.29 5.40
N ALA A 66 10.07 -17.31 4.83
CA ALA A 66 11.25 -17.92 5.45
C ALA A 66 12.14 -16.84 6.06
N CYS A 67 12.57 -17.07 7.30
CA CYS A 67 13.49 -16.18 7.98
C CYS A 67 14.90 -16.35 7.39
N MET A 68 15.45 -15.26 6.86
CA MET A 68 16.81 -15.20 6.29
C MET A 68 17.83 -14.59 7.28
N GLY A 69 17.45 -14.48 8.55
CA GLY A 69 18.31 -13.93 9.60
C GLY A 69 19.30 -14.97 10.13
N THR A 70 20.45 -14.53 10.63
CA THR A 70 21.46 -15.40 11.26
C THR A 70 20.89 -16.20 12.43
N ALA A 71 19.93 -15.64 13.17
CA ALA A 71 19.24 -16.34 14.26
C ALA A 71 18.40 -17.54 13.80
N CYS A 72 17.95 -17.56 12.54
CA CYS A 72 17.16 -18.65 11.96
C CYS A 72 18.01 -19.66 11.20
N TYR A 73 19.33 -19.41 11.11
CA TYR A 73 20.30 -20.26 10.42
C TYR A 73 20.99 -21.26 11.37
N VAL A 74 20.74 -21.18 12.68
CA VAL A 74 21.37 -22.05 13.71
C VAL A 74 20.55 -23.28 14.03
#